data_AF-A0A852HTC6-F1
#
_entry.id   AF-A0A852HTC6-F1
#
_cell.length_a   1.000
_cell.length_b   1.000
_cell.length_c   1.000
_cell.angle_alpha   90.00
_cell.angle_beta   90.00
_cell.angle_gamma   90.00
#
_symmetry.space_group_name_H-M   'P 1'
#
loop_
_entity.id
_entity.type
_entity.pdbx_description
1 polymer ?
#
loop_
_entity_poly.entity_id
_entity_poly.type
_entity_poly.pdbx_seq_one_letter_code
_entity_poly.pdbx_strand_id
1 'polypeptide(L)'
;VKLNDLKMDPSSPVLPASILEQTASQLGCSPTDKKLAFHLDEKDELKHLRECFYIPKVKDLPPTDLTLVNGEETCVYFIGNSLGLQPRKVKTYLDEELDKWARTGVHGHFNGKRPWALADECILDLMAELVGAKRQEIALMNGLTVNLHLLMLSFFKPTPRRYKILLESRAFPSDHYAVESQLRLHGLDVEKSMVLLQPRQGEETLRTEDILAVIEKEGDSIAVILLSGVQYYTGQLFDIPRITKAGQKKGCLVGFDLAHAVGNVELHLHDWGVDFACWCTYKYLNSGAGGLAGAYIHQKHSKTIKPALIGWWGHDFKTRFLMENKLQLSEGINGFRLSNPPILLVCALHASLEV
;
A
#
# COMPACT_ATOMS: atom_id res chain seq x y z
N VAL A 1 2.89 -4.06 42.76
CA VAL A 1 1.51 -4.14 42.24
C VAL A 1 1.59 -4.72 40.84
N LYS A 2 0.83 -5.78 40.54
CA LYS A 2 0.90 -6.48 39.25
C LYS A 2 0.39 -5.54 38.15
N LEU A 3 1.05 -5.52 36.99
CA LEU A 3 0.64 -4.71 35.82
C LEU A 3 -0.79 -5.02 35.30
N ASN A 4 -1.45 -6.07 35.80
CA ASN A 4 -2.77 -6.52 35.36
C ASN A 4 -3.95 -5.80 36.03
N ASP A 5 -3.72 -4.86 36.95
CA ASP A 5 -4.81 -4.14 37.65
C ASP A 5 -5.15 -2.76 37.04
N LEU A 6 -4.51 -2.37 35.93
CA LEU A 6 -5.02 -1.28 35.10
C LEU A 6 -6.19 -1.80 34.27
N LYS A 7 -7.40 -1.77 34.83
CA LYS A 7 -8.63 -1.77 34.04
C LYS A 7 -8.59 -0.52 33.16
N MET A 8 -8.06 -0.70 31.94
CA MET A 8 -7.97 0.37 30.96
C MET A 8 -9.37 0.77 30.51
N ASP A 9 -9.71 2.03 30.75
CA ASP A 9 -10.90 2.66 30.21
C ASP A 9 -10.68 2.91 28.70
N PRO A 10 -11.45 2.26 27.80
CA PRO A 10 -11.28 2.40 26.36
C PRO A 10 -11.78 3.75 25.79
N SER A 11 -12.26 4.68 26.63
CA SER A 11 -12.94 5.91 26.17
C SER A 11 -12.04 7.15 26.00
N SER A 12 -10.74 7.06 26.28
CA SER A 12 -9.77 8.10 25.93
C SER A 12 -8.40 7.46 25.60
N PRO A 13 -7.83 7.68 24.40
CA PRO A 13 -6.53 7.11 24.09
C PRO A 13 -5.48 7.78 24.97
N VAL A 14 -4.85 7.01 25.85
CA VAL A 14 -3.69 7.45 26.61
C VAL A 14 -2.59 7.81 25.60
N LEU A 15 -2.13 9.06 25.63
CA LEU A 15 -1.09 9.52 24.71
C LEU A 15 0.23 8.76 24.97
N PRO A 16 1.02 8.44 23.93
CA PRO A 16 2.32 7.78 24.11
C PRO A 16 3.22 8.47 25.12
N ALA A 17 3.26 9.82 25.13
CA ALA A 17 4.04 10.58 26.12
C ALA A 17 3.64 10.26 27.56
N SER A 18 2.34 10.14 27.84
CA SER A 18 1.84 9.77 29.16
C SER A 18 2.22 8.33 29.54
N ILE A 19 2.23 7.41 28.58
CA ILE A 19 2.69 6.03 28.81
C ILE A 19 4.18 6.02 29.20
N LEU A 20 5.01 6.80 28.48
CA LEU A 20 6.45 6.92 28.77
C LEU A 20 6.70 7.50 30.17
N GLU A 21 6.00 8.58 30.52
CA GLU A 21 6.12 9.24 31.84
C GLU A 21 5.70 8.32 32.99
N GLN A 22 4.54 7.66 32.86
CA GLN A 22 4.03 6.74 33.88
C GLN A 22 4.96 5.53 34.05
N THR A 23 5.44 4.95 32.95
CA THR A 23 6.36 3.80 32.98
C THR A 23 7.70 4.19 33.60
N ALA A 24 8.25 5.35 33.24
CA ALA A 24 9.50 5.86 33.83
C ALA A 24 9.37 6.08 35.34
N SER A 25 8.24 6.66 35.79
CA SER A 25 7.93 6.85 37.20
C SER A 25 7.87 5.52 37.96
N GLN A 26 7.21 4.50 37.38
CA GLN A 26 7.15 3.14 37.96
C GLN A 26 8.54 2.48 38.07
N LEU A 27 9.44 2.77 37.14
CA LEU A 27 10.83 2.28 37.14
C LEU A 27 11.77 3.12 38.03
N GLY A 28 11.30 4.23 38.58
CA GLY A 28 12.12 5.16 39.35
C GLY A 28 13.25 5.80 38.53
N CYS A 29 13.02 6.06 37.24
CA CYS A 29 14.00 6.68 36.33
C CYS A 29 13.43 7.89 35.58
N SER A 30 14.30 8.63 34.88
CA SER A 30 13.89 9.69 33.96
C SER A 30 13.18 9.10 32.73
N PRO A 31 12.20 9.78 32.11
CA PRO A 31 11.63 9.41 30.80
C PRO A 31 12.65 9.32 29.67
N THR A 32 13.84 9.91 29.83
CA THR A 32 14.95 9.86 28.86
C THR A 32 16.03 8.82 29.18
N ASP A 33 15.85 8.02 30.24
CA ASP A 33 16.80 6.98 30.64
C ASP A 33 16.66 5.73 29.73
N LYS A 34 17.80 5.16 29.29
CA LYS A 34 17.83 3.92 28.51
C LYS A 34 17.12 2.74 29.18
N LYS A 35 17.01 2.75 30.52
CA LYS A 35 16.25 1.74 31.28
C LYS A 35 14.79 1.66 30.83
N LEU A 36 14.19 2.80 30.48
CA LEU A 36 12.83 2.84 29.97
C LEU A 36 12.74 2.10 28.64
N ALA A 37 13.65 2.39 27.70
CA ALA A 37 13.68 1.72 26.40
C ALA A 37 13.84 0.19 26.53
N PHE A 38 14.78 -0.26 27.37
CA PHE A 38 14.94 -1.70 27.62
C PHE A 38 13.71 -2.35 28.24
N HIS A 39 13.02 -1.64 29.16
CA HIS A 39 11.76 -2.14 29.71
C HIS A 39 10.67 -2.27 28.64
N LEU A 40 10.56 -1.29 27.75
CA LEU A 40 9.60 -1.33 26.65
C LEU A 40 9.91 -2.48 25.68
N ASP A 41 11.18 -2.68 25.32
CA ASP A 41 11.63 -3.83 24.51
C ASP A 41 11.33 -5.18 25.20
N GLU A 42 11.48 -5.26 26.52
CA GLU A 42 11.15 -6.48 27.28
C GLU A 42 9.65 -6.79 27.26
N LYS A 43 8.81 -5.75 27.29
CA LYS A 43 7.34 -5.83 27.31
C LYS A 43 6.70 -5.90 25.94
N ASP A 44 7.43 -5.61 24.87
CA ASP A 44 6.93 -5.73 23.51
C ASP A 44 6.61 -7.19 23.16
N GLU A 45 5.33 -7.48 22.93
CA GLU A 45 4.85 -8.81 22.54
C GLU A 45 5.31 -9.17 21.11
N LEU A 46 5.62 -8.17 20.28
CA LEU A 46 6.05 -8.33 18.89
C LEU A 46 7.57 -8.43 18.71
N LYS A 47 8.37 -8.30 19.79
CA LYS A 47 9.84 -8.28 19.71
C LYS A 47 10.45 -9.48 18.99
N HIS A 48 9.76 -10.62 19.03
CA HIS A 48 10.18 -11.86 18.39
C HIS A 48 10.17 -11.76 16.85
N LEU A 49 9.33 -10.90 16.27
CA LEU A 49 9.28 -10.66 14.82
C LEU A 49 10.57 -10.04 14.29
N ARG A 50 11.35 -9.36 15.13
CA ARG A 50 12.67 -8.81 14.75
C ARG A 50 13.61 -9.89 14.22
N GLU A 51 13.51 -11.11 14.77
CA GLU A 51 14.33 -12.24 14.35
C GLU A 51 13.92 -12.80 12.98
N CYS A 52 12.73 -12.44 12.47
CA CYS A 52 12.26 -12.82 11.14
C CYS A 52 12.95 -12.07 10.00
N PHE A 53 13.76 -11.04 10.29
CA PHE A 53 14.40 -10.19 9.28
C PHE A 53 15.93 -10.29 9.30
N TYR A 54 16.53 -10.06 8.12
CA TYR A 54 17.95 -9.75 8.01
C TYR A 54 18.16 -8.27 8.28
N ILE A 55 18.79 -7.94 9.41
CA ILE A 55 19.17 -6.57 9.75
C ILE A 55 20.66 -6.38 9.45
N PRO A 56 21.06 -5.38 8.64
CA PRO A 56 22.46 -5.15 8.29
C PRO A 56 23.36 -4.91 9.49
N LYS A 57 24.63 -5.30 9.38
CA LYS A 57 25.68 -4.90 10.31
C LYS A 57 26.24 -3.54 9.93
N VAL A 58 26.66 -2.77 10.93
CA VAL A 58 27.19 -1.41 10.74
C VAL A 58 28.40 -1.41 9.80
N LYS A 59 29.28 -2.41 9.90
CA LYS A 59 30.46 -2.55 9.03
C LYS A 59 30.16 -2.77 7.54
N ASP A 60 28.96 -3.26 7.21
CA ASP A 60 28.58 -3.55 5.82
C ASP A 60 27.91 -2.34 5.14
N LEU A 61 27.69 -1.24 5.87
CA LEU A 61 27.04 -0.05 5.33
C LEU A 61 28.06 0.91 4.66
N PRO A 62 27.84 1.32 3.40
CA PRO A 62 28.82 2.12 2.65
C PRO A 62 29.28 3.46 3.27
N PRO A 63 28.43 4.27 3.96
CA PRO A 63 28.85 5.56 4.51
C PRO A 63 29.47 5.45 5.92
N THR A 64 29.76 4.24 6.43
CA THR A 64 30.19 4.04 7.81
C THR A 64 31.63 4.47 8.05
N ASP A 65 31.84 5.32 9.06
CA ASP A 65 33.14 5.59 9.66
C ASP A 65 33.36 4.68 10.88
N LEU A 66 34.11 3.59 10.69
CA LEU A 66 34.39 2.60 11.74
C LEU A 66 35.26 3.13 12.89
N THR A 67 35.79 4.35 12.79
CA THR A 67 36.47 5.00 13.93
C THR A 67 35.49 5.54 14.96
N LEU A 68 34.23 5.74 14.57
CA LEU A 68 33.19 6.34 15.41
C LEU A 68 32.19 5.30 15.97
N VAL A 69 32.17 4.09 15.42
CA VAL A 69 31.13 3.08 15.71
C VAL A 69 31.70 1.67 15.80
N ASN A 70 31.02 0.80 16.53
CA ASN A 70 31.33 -0.63 16.59
C ASN A 70 30.74 -1.36 15.38
N GLY A 71 31.61 -1.83 14.47
CA GLY A 71 31.19 -2.48 13.22
C GLY A 71 30.40 -3.79 13.37
N GLU A 72 30.51 -4.48 14.52
CA GLU A 72 29.81 -5.75 14.77
C GLU A 72 28.35 -5.55 15.25
N GLU A 73 27.99 -4.32 15.61
CA GLU A 73 26.62 -3.99 15.98
C GLU A 73 25.70 -4.03 14.77
N THR A 74 24.43 -4.33 15.05
CA THR A 74 23.36 -4.24 14.08
C THR A 74 23.03 -2.76 13.85
N CYS A 75 22.75 -2.37 12.60
CA CYS A 75 22.45 -0.98 12.29
C CYS A 75 21.08 -0.53 12.83
N VAL A 76 20.94 0.77 13.06
CA VAL A 76 19.65 1.42 13.31
C VAL A 76 19.00 1.74 11.97
N TYR A 77 18.15 0.85 11.48
CA TYR A 77 17.59 0.93 10.13
C TYR A 77 16.26 1.71 10.08
N PHE A 78 16.33 3.03 10.04
CA PHE A 78 15.15 3.91 9.96
C PHE A 78 14.80 4.32 8.51
N ILE A 79 14.83 3.35 7.59
CA ILE A 79 14.48 3.59 6.17
C ILE A 79 13.59 2.48 5.57
N GLY A 80 12.92 1.69 6.43
CA GLY A 80 11.95 0.66 6.03
C GLY A 80 10.74 1.21 5.28
N ASN A 81 10.42 2.49 5.45
CA ASN A 81 9.40 3.22 4.70
C ASN A 81 9.75 3.42 3.21
N SER A 82 11.01 3.20 2.82
CA SER A 82 11.48 3.30 1.43
C SER A 82 11.86 1.93 0.87
N LEU A 83 12.66 1.16 1.63
CA LEU A 83 13.02 -0.21 1.31
C LEU A 83 12.95 -1.04 2.59
N GLY A 84 11.98 -1.94 2.66
CA GLY A 84 11.81 -2.86 3.78
C GLY A 84 12.97 -3.84 3.92
N LEU A 85 13.22 -4.29 5.15
CA LEU A 85 14.24 -5.31 5.42
C LEU A 85 13.81 -6.66 4.86
N GLN A 86 14.76 -7.49 4.44
CA GLN A 86 14.45 -8.78 3.84
C GLN A 86 13.94 -9.79 4.90
N PRO A 87 12.73 -10.37 4.73
CA PRO A 87 12.30 -11.51 5.54
C PRO A 87 13.18 -12.74 5.28
N ARG A 88 13.56 -13.45 6.35
CA ARG A 88 14.47 -14.61 6.26
C ARG A 88 13.94 -15.74 5.38
N LYS A 89 12.61 -15.90 5.31
CA LYS A 89 11.93 -16.91 4.50
C LYS A 89 11.98 -16.66 2.99
N VAL A 90 12.36 -15.46 2.52
CA VAL A 90 12.36 -15.12 1.09
C VAL A 90 13.18 -16.12 0.27
N LYS A 91 14.40 -16.46 0.72
CA LYS A 91 15.26 -17.41 0.01
C LYS A 91 14.61 -18.79 -0.07
N THR A 92 14.04 -19.28 1.03
CA THR A 92 13.35 -20.57 1.05
C THR A 92 12.21 -20.63 0.04
N TYR A 93 11.39 -19.57 -0.06
CA TYR A 93 10.22 -19.56 -0.95
C TYR A 93 10.64 -19.45 -2.43
N LEU A 94 11.73 -18.74 -2.72
CA LEU A 94 12.31 -18.73 -4.05
C LEU A 94 12.86 -20.12 -4.43
N ASP A 95 13.64 -20.75 -3.54
CA ASP A 95 14.23 -22.06 -3.77
C ASP A 95 13.13 -23.12 -4.03
N GLU A 96 11.99 -23.08 -3.32
CA GLU A 96 10.83 -23.96 -3.56
C GLU A 96 10.32 -23.89 -5.02
N GLU A 97 10.18 -22.69 -5.58
CA GLU A 97 9.64 -22.50 -6.93
C GLU A 97 10.71 -22.72 -8.01
N LEU A 98 11.97 -22.40 -7.74
CA LEU A 98 13.11 -22.74 -8.61
C LEU A 98 13.26 -24.26 -8.74
N ASP A 99 13.18 -24.99 -7.63
CA ASP A 99 13.21 -26.46 -7.62
C ASP A 99 12.01 -27.06 -8.35
N LYS A 100 10.82 -26.46 -8.21
CA LYS A 100 9.64 -26.90 -8.95
C LYS A 100 9.82 -26.68 -10.44
N TRP A 101 10.38 -25.53 -10.84
CA TRP A 101 10.66 -25.24 -12.24
C TRP A 101 11.66 -26.22 -12.84
N ALA A 102 12.78 -26.47 -12.16
CA ALA A 102 13.79 -27.42 -12.61
C ALA A 102 13.24 -28.85 -12.76
N ARG A 103 12.38 -29.29 -11.83
CA ARG A 103 11.87 -30.68 -11.82
C ARG A 103 10.69 -30.92 -12.75
N THR A 104 9.81 -29.94 -12.93
CA THR A 104 8.49 -30.18 -13.54
C THR A 104 8.19 -29.33 -14.76
N GLY A 105 9.05 -28.35 -15.08
CA GLY A 105 8.88 -27.48 -16.23
C GLY A 105 7.48 -26.85 -16.30
N VAL A 106 6.82 -26.99 -17.44
CA VAL A 106 5.48 -26.42 -17.71
C VAL A 106 4.40 -26.92 -16.72
N HIS A 107 4.57 -28.11 -16.12
CA HIS A 107 3.58 -28.65 -15.18
C HIS A 107 3.47 -27.82 -13.89
N GLY A 108 4.47 -26.99 -13.58
CA GLY A 108 4.42 -26.05 -12.46
C GLY A 108 3.31 -24.99 -12.56
N HIS A 109 2.76 -24.75 -13.76
CA HIS A 109 1.62 -23.84 -13.95
C HIS A 109 0.38 -24.25 -13.15
N PHE A 110 0.14 -25.55 -13.01
CA PHE A 110 -1.10 -26.09 -12.44
C PHE A 110 -0.88 -26.94 -11.18
N ASN A 111 0.38 -27.14 -10.75
CA ASN A 111 0.72 -28.03 -9.64
C ASN A 111 1.59 -27.36 -8.57
N GLY A 112 1.60 -27.97 -7.38
CA GLY A 112 2.40 -27.55 -6.23
C GLY A 112 1.68 -26.55 -5.31
N LYS A 113 2.40 -26.04 -4.31
CA LYS A 113 1.86 -25.12 -3.30
C LYS A 113 1.36 -23.80 -3.90
N ARG A 114 2.04 -23.31 -4.95
CA ARG A 114 1.71 -22.07 -5.67
C ARG A 114 1.61 -22.36 -7.17
N PRO A 115 0.50 -22.91 -7.67
CA PRO A 115 0.31 -23.10 -9.11
C PRO A 115 0.52 -21.78 -9.84
N TRP A 116 1.47 -21.69 -10.78
CA TRP A 116 1.87 -20.39 -11.34
C TRP A 116 0.74 -19.69 -12.10
N ALA A 117 -0.26 -20.42 -12.57
CA ALA A 117 -1.43 -19.85 -13.22
C ALA A 117 -2.33 -19.02 -12.27
N LEU A 118 -2.21 -19.25 -10.96
CA LEU A 118 -3.00 -18.64 -9.88
C LEU A 118 -2.10 -18.10 -8.75
N ALA A 119 -0.80 -17.90 -8.99
CA ALA A 119 0.16 -17.66 -7.92
C ALA A 119 -0.12 -16.37 -7.13
N ASP A 120 -0.51 -15.31 -7.83
CA ASP A 120 -0.95 -14.05 -7.22
C ASP A 120 -2.23 -14.24 -6.39
N GLU A 121 -3.15 -15.11 -6.82
CA GLU A 121 -4.36 -15.43 -6.08
C GLU A 121 -4.09 -16.22 -4.80
N CYS A 122 -3.05 -17.06 -4.74
CA CYS A 122 -2.76 -17.88 -3.56
C CYS A 122 -2.56 -17.08 -2.27
N ILE A 123 -2.21 -15.81 -2.35
CA ILE A 123 -1.84 -14.97 -1.20
C ILE A 123 -2.76 -13.78 -0.98
N LEU A 124 -3.90 -13.72 -1.69
CA LEU A 124 -4.83 -12.59 -1.59
C LEU A 124 -5.51 -12.46 -0.23
N ASP A 125 -5.73 -13.55 0.49
CA ASP A 125 -6.43 -13.47 1.79
C ASP A 125 -5.59 -12.73 2.83
N LEU A 126 -4.27 -12.94 2.83
CA LEU A 126 -3.32 -12.21 3.68
C LEU A 126 -3.34 -10.70 3.35
N MET A 127 -3.41 -10.36 2.06
CA MET A 127 -3.50 -8.95 1.64
C MET A 127 -4.86 -8.35 1.99
N ALA A 128 -5.94 -9.12 1.84
CA ALA A 128 -7.32 -8.70 2.11
C ALA A 128 -7.53 -8.29 3.57
N GLU A 129 -6.96 -9.05 4.49
CA GLU A 129 -6.93 -8.69 5.91
C GLU A 129 -6.18 -7.38 6.13
N LEU A 130 -4.99 -7.23 5.52
CA LEU A 130 -4.13 -6.07 5.74
C LEU A 130 -4.71 -4.74 5.23
N VAL A 131 -5.45 -4.75 4.12
CA VAL A 131 -6.07 -3.53 3.56
C VAL A 131 -7.55 -3.38 3.93
N GLY A 132 -8.11 -4.31 4.71
CA GLY A 132 -9.53 -4.35 5.06
C GLY A 132 -10.43 -4.33 3.82
N ALA A 133 -10.17 -5.26 2.91
CA ALA A 133 -10.92 -5.47 1.67
C ALA A 133 -11.39 -6.92 1.54
N LYS A 134 -12.25 -7.20 0.57
CA LYS A 134 -12.58 -8.58 0.19
C LYS A 134 -11.55 -9.11 -0.80
N ARG A 135 -11.34 -10.43 -0.78
CA ARG A 135 -10.46 -11.14 -1.72
C ARG A 135 -10.70 -10.76 -3.18
N GLN A 136 -11.97 -10.64 -3.59
CA GLN A 136 -12.36 -10.33 -4.98
C GLN A 136 -12.17 -8.85 -5.36
N GLU A 137 -11.82 -8.00 -4.40
CA GLU A 137 -11.58 -6.58 -4.60
C GLU A 137 -10.09 -6.28 -4.79
N ILE A 138 -9.20 -7.27 -4.67
CA ILE A 138 -7.75 -7.09 -4.73
C ILE A 138 -7.13 -7.87 -5.90
N ALA A 139 -6.14 -7.26 -6.55
CA ALA A 139 -5.20 -7.93 -7.44
C ALA A 139 -3.76 -7.59 -7.05
N LEU A 140 -2.88 -8.59 -7.08
CA LEU A 140 -1.44 -8.42 -6.93
C LEU A 140 -0.82 -8.54 -8.33
N MET A 141 -0.42 -7.41 -8.92
CA MET A 141 -0.02 -7.33 -10.31
C MET A 141 0.90 -6.12 -10.56
N ASN A 142 1.76 -6.24 -11.57
CA ASN A 142 2.58 -5.16 -12.13
C ASN A 142 3.42 -4.39 -11.07
N GLY A 143 3.72 -3.12 -11.37
CA GLY A 143 4.26 -2.13 -10.43
C GLY A 143 3.22 -1.07 -10.07
N LEU A 144 3.50 -0.27 -9.03
CA LEU A 144 2.55 0.69 -8.45
C LEU A 144 1.97 1.67 -9.47
N THR A 145 2.83 2.47 -10.12
CA THR A 145 2.37 3.48 -11.09
C THR A 145 1.71 2.84 -12.32
N VAL A 146 2.11 1.61 -12.68
CA VAL A 146 1.43 0.85 -13.74
C VAL A 146 -0.01 0.58 -13.34
N ASN A 147 -0.24 0.07 -12.12
CA ASN A 147 -1.59 -0.16 -11.61
C ASN A 147 -2.38 1.15 -11.51
N LEU A 148 -1.77 2.24 -11.06
CA LEU A 148 -2.42 3.54 -11.02
C LEU A 148 -2.93 3.95 -12.41
N HIS A 149 -2.10 3.82 -13.46
CA HIS A 149 -2.52 4.09 -14.82
C HIS A 149 -3.67 3.20 -15.29
N LEU A 150 -3.62 1.89 -15.01
CA LEU A 150 -4.68 0.96 -15.40
C LEU A 150 -6.02 1.30 -14.74
N LEU A 151 -5.99 1.71 -13.47
CA LEU A 151 -7.16 2.17 -12.74
C LEU A 151 -7.67 3.49 -13.34
N MET A 152 -6.78 4.48 -13.50
CA MET A 152 -7.14 5.82 -13.99
C MET A 152 -7.76 5.78 -15.39
N LEU A 153 -7.28 4.92 -16.31
CA LEU A 153 -7.90 4.78 -17.64
C LEU A 153 -9.39 4.37 -17.60
N SER A 154 -9.83 3.71 -16.52
CA SER A 154 -11.22 3.27 -16.35
C SER A 154 -12.06 4.18 -15.46
N PHE A 155 -11.44 4.79 -14.44
CA PHE A 155 -12.10 5.66 -13.46
C PHE A 155 -12.15 7.12 -13.93
N PHE A 156 -11.09 7.63 -14.57
CA PHE A 156 -11.06 9.00 -15.10
C PHE A 156 -11.73 9.08 -16.47
N LYS A 157 -13.00 9.47 -16.46
CA LYS A 157 -13.82 9.65 -17.68
C LYS A 157 -14.28 11.11 -17.78
N PRO A 158 -13.41 12.03 -18.21
CA PRO A 158 -13.70 13.47 -18.19
C PRO A 158 -14.86 13.82 -19.14
N THR A 159 -15.63 14.83 -18.74
CA THR A 159 -16.72 15.45 -19.50
C THR A 159 -16.55 16.96 -19.51
N PRO A 160 -17.22 17.73 -20.38
CA PRO A 160 -17.12 19.19 -20.37
C PRO A 160 -17.44 19.86 -19.02
N ARG A 161 -18.26 19.21 -18.17
CA ARG A 161 -18.63 19.74 -16.85
C ARG A 161 -17.75 19.21 -15.72
N ARG A 162 -17.23 17.98 -15.84
CA ARG A 162 -16.50 17.25 -14.79
C ARG A 162 -15.27 16.58 -15.40
N TYR A 163 -14.12 17.22 -15.27
CA TYR A 163 -12.87 16.82 -15.95
C TYR A 163 -11.62 16.99 -15.10
N LYS A 164 -11.72 17.59 -13.91
CA LYS A 164 -10.55 17.85 -13.06
C LYS A 164 -10.13 16.60 -12.29
N ILE A 165 -8.85 16.52 -11.96
CA ILE A 165 -8.28 15.58 -10.99
C ILE A 165 -7.74 16.39 -9.81
N LEU A 166 -8.17 16.05 -8.59
CA LEU A 166 -7.70 16.67 -7.34
C LEU A 166 -6.64 15.79 -6.71
N LEU A 167 -5.50 16.39 -6.33
CA LEU A 167 -4.40 15.74 -5.61
C LEU A 167 -3.71 16.71 -4.65
N GLU A 168 -2.86 16.23 -3.75
CA GLU A 168 -2.03 17.09 -2.90
C GLU A 168 -0.91 17.76 -3.68
N SER A 169 -0.54 18.97 -3.29
CA SER A 169 0.65 19.60 -3.81
C SER A 169 1.90 18.85 -3.35
N ARG A 170 2.91 18.80 -4.23
CA ARG A 170 4.12 18.00 -3.98
C ARG A 170 3.78 16.53 -3.67
N ALA A 171 2.75 15.98 -4.32
CA ALA A 171 2.54 14.54 -4.40
C ALA A 171 3.83 13.84 -4.88
N PHE A 172 3.93 12.53 -4.62
CA PHE A 172 5.09 11.78 -5.07
C PHE A 172 5.27 11.97 -6.59
N PRO A 173 6.51 12.18 -7.10
CA PRO A 173 6.71 12.58 -8.48
C PRO A 173 6.06 11.66 -9.51
N SER A 174 6.05 10.34 -9.26
CA SER A 174 5.45 9.38 -10.17
C SER A 174 3.93 9.54 -10.29
N ASP A 175 3.23 9.83 -9.20
CA ASP A 175 1.78 10.08 -9.15
C ASP A 175 1.44 11.38 -9.88
N HIS A 176 2.26 12.43 -9.64
CA HIS A 176 2.14 13.70 -10.34
C HIS A 176 2.24 13.51 -11.86
N TYR A 177 3.28 12.80 -12.34
CA TYR A 177 3.45 12.50 -13.76
C TYR A 177 2.35 11.58 -14.30
N ALA A 178 1.84 10.65 -13.49
CA ALA A 178 0.73 9.78 -13.88
C ALA A 178 -0.54 10.60 -14.13
N VAL A 179 -0.90 11.52 -13.22
CA VAL A 179 -2.06 12.41 -13.40
C VAL A 179 -1.85 13.34 -14.59
N GLU A 180 -0.68 13.98 -14.70
CA GLU A 180 -0.38 14.89 -15.80
C GLU A 180 -0.52 14.19 -17.16
N SER A 181 0.04 12.99 -17.30
CA SER A 181 -0.05 12.22 -18.54
C SER A 181 -1.47 11.71 -18.84
N GLN A 182 -2.27 11.38 -17.81
CA GLN A 182 -3.69 11.06 -17.99
C GLN A 182 -4.47 12.28 -18.51
N LEU A 183 -4.24 13.48 -17.97
CA LEU A 183 -4.86 14.71 -18.48
C LEU A 183 -4.48 14.98 -19.94
N ARG A 184 -3.18 14.87 -20.26
CA ARG A 184 -2.66 15.04 -21.62
C ARG A 184 -3.24 14.00 -22.59
N LEU A 185 -3.44 12.76 -22.16
CA LEU A 185 -4.04 11.69 -22.96
C LEU A 185 -5.47 12.04 -23.42
N HIS A 186 -6.20 12.79 -22.60
CA HIS A 186 -7.54 13.30 -22.93
C HIS A 186 -7.54 14.68 -23.62
N GLY A 187 -6.35 15.22 -23.97
CA GLY A 187 -6.21 16.54 -24.58
C GLY A 187 -6.61 17.71 -23.65
N LEU A 188 -6.58 17.48 -22.33
CA LEU A 188 -6.93 18.50 -21.35
C LEU A 188 -5.73 19.38 -21.02
N ASP A 189 -6.02 20.66 -20.77
CA ASP A 189 -5.05 21.62 -20.24
C ASP A 189 -4.69 21.23 -18.79
N VAL A 190 -3.40 20.98 -18.56
CA VAL A 190 -2.90 20.47 -17.26
C VAL A 190 -3.15 21.48 -16.15
N GLU A 191 -2.80 22.75 -16.36
CA GLU A 191 -2.91 23.80 -15.33
C GLU A 191 -4.36 24.00 -14.87
N LYS A 192 -5.33 23.89 -15.79
CA LYS A 192 -6.77 24.05 -15.47
C LYS A 192 -7.40 22.79 -14.90
N SER A 193 -6.86 21.62 -15.24
CA SER A 193 -7.49 20.33 -14.93
C SER A 193 -6.87 19.61 -13.73
N MET A 194 -5.66 19.99 -13.34
CA MET A 194 -4.93 19.44 -12.21
C MET A 194 -5.07 20.35 -10.99
N VAL A 195 -5.97 20.00 -10.07
CA VAL A 195 -6.20 20.79 -8.85
C VAL A 195 -5.25 20.31 -7.77
N LEU A 196 -4.40 21.21 -7.28
CA LEU A 196 -3.40 20.93 -6.26
C LEU A 196 -3.82 21.53 -4.91
N LEU A 197 -4.02 20.70 -3.89
CA LEU A 197 -4.23 21.15 -2.51
C LEU A 197 -2.92 21.68 -1.95
N GLN A 198 -2.89 22.96 -1.58
CA GLN A 198 -1.71 23.61 -1.01
C GLN A 198 -1.86 23.77 0.50
N PRO A 199 -0.80 23.57 1.30
CA PRO A 199 -0.82 23.95 2.70
C PRO A 199 -0.96 25.46 2.85
N ARG A 200 -1.45 25.91 4.00
CA ARG A 200 -1.51 27.34 4.32
C ARG A 200 -0.09 27.92 4.39
N GLN A 201 0.04 29.23 4.23
CA GLN A 201 1.34 29.89 4.35
C GLN A 201 1.97 29.61 5.72
N GLY A 202 3.19 29.09 5.72
CA GLY A 202 3.93 28.71 6.93
C GLY A 202 3.64 27.29 7.43
N GLU A 203 2.79 26.52 6.75
CA GLU A 203 2.51 25.11 7.03
C GLU A 203 3.09 24.22 5.93
N GLU A 204 3.44 22.98 6.29
CA GLU A 204 3.88 21.95 5.33
C GLU A 204 2.82 20.86 5.12
N THR A 205 1.94 20.65 6.11
CA THR A 205 0.85 19.67 6.08
C THR A 205 -0.47 20.33 5.70
N LEU A 206 -1.39 19.55 5.12
CA LEU A 206 -2.73 20.02 4.78
C LEU A 206 -3.67 19.86 5.98
N ARG A 207 -4.50 20.87 6.26
CA ARG A 207 -5.56 20.69 7.25
C ARG A 207 -6.76 19.99 6.63
N THR A 208 -7.36 19.04 7.34
CA THR A 208 -8.48 18.26 6.80
C THR A 208 -9.65 19.16 6.42
N GLU A 209 -9.94 20.19 7.20
CA GLU A 209 -10.99 21.17 6.90
C GLU A 209 -10.77 21.92 5.57
N ASP A 210 -9.52 22.17 5.17
CA ASP A 210 -9.20 22.85 3.92
C ASP A 210 -9.41 21.91 2.73
N ILE A 211 -9.02 20.64 2.87
CA ILE A 211 -9.28 19.59 1.87
C ILE A 211 -10.79 19.48 1.64
N LEU A 212 -11.57 19.38 2.71
CA LEU A 212 -13.03 19.26 2.64
C LEU A 212 -13.68 20.51 2.03
N ALA A 213 -13.17 21.71 2.34
CA ALA A 213 -13.66 22.96 1.76
C ALA A 213 -13.44 23.03 0.24
N VAL A 214 -12.28 22.59 -0.25
CA VAL A 214 -12.00 22.51 -1.70
C VAL A 214 -12.93 21.51 -2.38
N ILE A 215 -13.14 20.32 -1.78
CA ILE A 215 -14.06 19.32 -2.32
C ILE A 215 -15.48 19.86 -2.40
N GLU A 216 -15.98 20.53 -1.35
CA GLU A 216 -17.33 21.10 -1.35
C GLU A 216 -17.49 22.17 -2.44
N LYS A 217 -16.49 23.05 -2.58
CA LYS A 217 -16.50 24.17 -3.53
C LYS A 217 -16.35 23.74 -4.99
N GLU A 218 -15.46 22.79 -5.28
CA GLU A 218 -15.07 22.44 -6.66
C GLU A 218 -15.53 21.05 -7.11
N GLY A 219 -16.07 20.25 -6.19
CA GLY A 219 -16.38 18.83 -6.40
C GLY A 219 -17.29 18.53 -7.59
N ASP A 220 -18.17 19.44 -7.98
CA ASP A 220 -19.04 19.24 -9.15
C ASP A 220 -18.26 19.19 -10.49
N SER A 221 -17.05 19.75 -10.51
CA SER A 221 -16.13 19.76 -11.66
C SER A 221 -14.99 18.74 -11.58
N ILE A 222 -14.85 18.06 -10.43
CA ILE A 222 -13.81 17.06 -10.19
C ILE A 222 -14.33 15.67 -10.57
N ALA A 223 -13.65 15.01 -11.50
CA ALA A 223 -13.97 13.63 -11.89
C ALA A 223 -13.39 12.63 -10.89
N VAL A 224 -12.12 12.81 -10.54
CA VAL A 224 -11.38 11.91 -9.67
C VAL A 224 -10.65 12.72 -8.59
N ILE A 225 -10.74 12.26 -7.35
CA ILE A 225 -9.84 12.65 -6.27
C ILE A 225 -8.83 11.52 -6.14
N LEU A 226 -7.54 11.84 -6.25
CA LEU A 226 -6.44 10.91 -6.09
C LEU A 226 -5.43 11.51 -5.11
N LEU A 227 -5.38 10.98 -3.89
CA LEU A 227 -4.44 11.42 -2.86
C LEU A 227 -3.55 10.26 -2.43
N SER A 228 -2.39 10.56 -1.88
CA SER A 228 -1.71 9.55 -1.06
C SER A 228 -2.55 9.22 0.19
N GLY A 229 -2.40 8.01 0.75
CA GLY A 229 -2.92 7.68 2.08
C GLY A 229 -2.06 8.33 3.17
N VAL A 230 -0.74 8.18 3.03
CA VAL A 230 0.28 8.86 3.84
C VAL A 230 1.22 9.60 2.89
N GLN A 231 1.42 10.90 3.12
CA GLN A 231 2.28 11.73 2.29
C GLN A 231 3.76 11.37 2.53
N TYR A 232 4.49 11.08 1.46
CA TYR A 232 5.82 10.44 1.52
C TYR A 232 6.91 11.26 2.24
N TYR A 233 6.81 12.58 2.23
CA TYR A 233 7.79 13.52 2.76
C TYR A 233 7.41 14.03 4.16
N THR A 234 6.19 14.54 4.33
CA THR A 234 5.74 15.09 5.61
C THR A 234 5.32 14.01 6.61
N GLY A 235 5.09 12.78 6.13
CA GLY A 235 4.56 11.67 6.95
C GLY A 235 3.09 11.85 7.35
N GLN A 236 2.39 12.83 6.78
CA GLN A 236 1.00 13.09 7.11
C GLN A 236 0.09 11.95 6.66
N LEU A 237 -0.63 11.34 7.61
CA LEU A 237 -1.77 10.48 7.34
C LEU A 237 -3.01 11.32 7.04
N PHE A 238 -3.61 11.13 5.86
CA PHE A 238 -4.86 11.77 5.50
C PHE A 238 -6.07 11.01 6.06
N ASP A 239 -7.17 11.73 6.33
CA ASP A 239 -8.43 11.15 6.78
C ASP A 239 -9.19 10.50 5.60
N ILE A 240 -8.71 9.32 5.19
CA ILE A 240 -9.21 8.53 4.05
C ILE A 240 -10.74 8.40 4.07
N PRO A 241 -11.42 7.94 5.14
CA PRO A 241 -12.86 7.77 5.13
C PRO A 241 -13.63 9.09 4.97
N ARG A 242 -13.14 10.18 5.59
CA ARG A 242 -13.84 11.47 5.55
C ARG A 242 -13.69 12.15 4.19
N ILE A 243 -12.51 12.04 3.57
CA ILE A 243 -12.26 12.53 2.20
C ILE A 243 -13.07 11.70 1.19
N THR A 244 -13.10 10.38 1.34
CA THR A 244 -13.91 9.47 0.50
C THR A 244 -15.37 9.88 0.50
N LYS A 245 -15.97 10.04 1.69
CA LYS A 245 -17.37 10.45 1.83
C LYS A 245 -17.64 11.83 1.23
N ALA A 246 -16.74 12.80 1.44
CA ALA A 246 -16.91 14.15 0.91
C ALA A 246 -16.87 14.18 -0.62
N GLY A 247 -15.91 13.49 -1.24
CA GLY A 247 -15.80 13.39 -2.69
C GLY A 247 -17.01 12.71 -3.32
N GLN A 248 -17.42 11.56 -2.78
CA GLN A 248 -18.56 10.81 -3.28
C GLN A 248 -19.87 11.58 -3.16
N LYS A 249 -20.06 12.39 -2.10
CA LYS A 249 -21.23 13.28 -1.95
C LYS A 249 -21.34 14.30 -3.09
N LYS A 250 -20.21 14.71 -3.67
CA LYS A 250 -20.13 15.62 -4.83
C LYS A 250 -20.10 14.88 -6.18
N GLY A 251 -20.23 13.56 -6.18
CA GLY A 251 -20.20 12.72 -7.37
C GLY A 251 -18.80 12.43 -7.92
N CYS A 252 -17.74 12.70 -7.15
CA CYS A 252 -16.37 12.32 -7.51
C CYS A 252 -16.14 10.83 -7.27
N LEU A 253 -15.26 10.22 -8.06
CA LEU A 253 -14.63 8.94 -7.71
C LEU A 253 -13.39 9.26 -6.85
N VAL A 254 -13.20 8.54 -5.75
CA VAL A 254 -12.13 8.80 -4.79
C VAL A 254 -11.23 7.58 -4.68
N GLY A 255 -9.97 7.74 -5.07
CA GLY A 255 -8.96 6.71 -4.93
C GLY A 255 -7.69 7.21 -4.25
N PHE A 256 -6.87 6.24 -3.83
CA PHE A 256 -5.67 6.54 -3.06
C PHE A 256 -4.45 5.75 -3.55
N ASP A 257 -3.29 6.42 -3.56
CA ASP A 257 -2.00 5.74 -3.53
C ASP A 257 -1.63 5.41 -2.07
N LEU A 258 -1.54 4.14 -1.75
CA LEU A 258 -1.33 3.62 -0.40
C LEU A 258 0.11 3.16 -0.17
N ALA A 259 1.09 3.60 -0.97
CA ALA A 259 2.47 3.13 -0.86
C ALA A 259 3.11 3.33 0.52
N HIS A 260 2.77 4.40 1.23
CA HIS A 260 3.24 4.65 2.61
C HIS A 260 2.21 4.29 3.68
N ALA A 261 1.03 3.79 3.29
CA ALA A 261 -0.06 3.45 4.20
C ALA A 261 -0.15 1.94 4.44
N VAL A 262 -0.05 1.12 3.37
CA VAL A 262 -0.19 -0.34 3.48
C VAL A 262 0.92 -0.94 4.36
N GLY A 263 0.52 -1.75 5.35
CA GLY A 263 1.46 -2.33 6.33
C GLY A 263 2.03 -1.33 7.35
N ASN A 264 1.53 -0.09 7.38
CA ASN A 264 1.97 0.95 8.30
C ASN A 264 0.80 1.45 9.17
N VAL A 265 -0.30 1.85 8.55
CA VAL A 265 -1.52 2.27 9.23
C VAL A 265 -2.65 1.28 8.96
N GLU A 266 -3.62 1.20 9.86
CA GLU A 266 -4.81 0.39 9.64
C GLU A 266 -5.62 0.93 8.45
N LEU A 267 -6.13 0.01 7.64
CA LEU A 267 -6.89 0.31 6.44
C LEU A 267 -8.17 -0.52 6.43
N HIS A 268 -9.29 0.12 6.07
CA HIS A 268 -10.59 -0.54 5.92
C HIS A 268 -11.24 -0.11 4.60
N LEU A 269 -10.56 -0.40 3.47
CA LEU A 269 -10.94 0.15 2.16
C LEU A 269 -12.38 -0.19 1.77
N HIS A 270 -12.85 -1.41 2.07
CA HIS A 270 -14.22 -1.83 1.82
C HIS A 270 -15.22 -1.03 2.66
N ASP A 271 -15.04 -1.00 3.98
CA ASP A 271 -15.99 -0.38 4.89
C ASP A 271 -16.01 1.15 4.77
N TRP A 272 -14.87 1.74 4.41
CA TRP A 272 -14.77 3.17 4.10
C TRP A 272 -15.37 3.52 2.74
N GLY A 273 -15.66 2.53 1.90
CA GLY A 273 -16.28 2.71 0.60
C GLY A 273 -15.36 3.37 -0.43
N VAL A 274 -14.04 3.29 -0.28
CA VAL A 274 -13.03 3.81 -1.23
C VAL A 274 -13.33 3.26 -2.63
N ASP A 275 -13.18 4.05 -3.70
CA ASP A 275 -13.56 3.58 -5.04
C ASP A 275 -12.50 2.67 -5.66
N PHE A 276 -11.23 3.07 -5.55
CA PHE A 276 -10.07 2.30 -5.99
C PHE A 276 -8.83 2.68 -5.18
N ALA A 277 -7.82 1.82 -5.16
CA ALA A 277 -6.52 2.16 -4.58
C ALA A 277 -5.40 1.34 -5.23
N CYS A 278 -4.15 1.76 -5.06
CA CYS A 278 -2.98 0.99 -5.45
C CYS A 278 -1.84 1.18 -4.44
N TRP A 279 -0.93 0.22 -4.38
CA TRP A 279 0.24 0.29 -3.49
C TRP A 279 1.41 -0.49 -4.04
N CYS A 280 2.62 -0.14 -3.61
CA CYS A 280 3.79 -1.00 -3.76
C CYS A 280 3.95 -1.92 -2.54
N THR A 281 4.79 -2.94 -2.68
CA THR A 281 5.04 -3.92 -1.60
C THR A 281 6.47 -3.92 -1.08
N TYR A 282 7.36 -3.09 -1.63
CA TYR A 282 8.78 -3.10 -1.26
C TYR A 282 9.13 -2.16 -0.11
N LYS A 283 8.17 -1.36 0.38
CA LYS A 283 8.31 -0.48 1.54
C LYS A 283 8.00 -1.26 2.82
N TYR A 284 6.95 -0.90 3.57
CA TYR A 284 6.53 -1.57 4.80
C TYR A 284 6.17 -3.06 4.62
N LEU A 285 5.82 -3.49 3.40
CA LEU A 285 5.55 -4.90 3.10
C LEU A 285 6.78 -5.72 2.68
N ASN A 286 7.99 -5.15 2.83
CA ASN A 286 9.26 -5.89 2.85
C ASN A 286 9.50 -6.89 1.69
N SER A 287 8.91 -6.66 0.50
CA SER A 287 8.95 -7.65 -0.59
C SER A 287 10.18 -7.56 -1.49
N GLY A 288 11.17 -6.75 -1.15
CA GLY A 288 12.34 -6.45 -1.99
C GLY A 288 12.06 -5.46 -3.12
N ALA A 289 13.11 -4.76 -3.57
CA ALA A 289 13.03 -3.64 -4.51
C ALA A 289 12.27 -4.00 -5.80
N GLY A 290 11.30 -3.16 -6.19
CA GLY A 290 10.50 -3.38 -7.40
C GLY A 290 9.53 -4.58 -7.30
N GLY A 291 9.20 -5.03 -6.08
CA GLY A 291 8.28 -6.13 -5.86
C GLY A 291 6.87 -5.92 -6.45
N LEU A 292 6.12 -7.02 -6.53
CA LEU A 292 4.78 -7.09 -7.12
C LEU A 292 3.81 -6.14 -6.42
N ALA A 293 3.28 -5.16 -7.14
CA ALA A 293 2.36 -4.18 -6.57
C ALA A 293 0.95 -4.74 -6.33
N GLY A 294 0.13 -3.98 -5.60
CA GLY A 294 -1.29 -4.27 -5.38
C GLY A 294 -2.20 -3.21 -5.99
N ALA A 295 -3.43 -3.63 -6.28
CA ALA A 295 -4.51 -2.77 -6.73
C ALA A 295 -5.83 -3.22 -6.08
N TYR A 296 -6.70 -2.26 -5.80
CA TYR A 296 -8.00 -2.44 -5.20
C TYR A 296 -9.07 -1.75 -6.04
N ILE A 297 -10.21 -2.42 -6.23
CA ILE A 297 -11.46 -1.82 -6.72
C ILE A 297 -12.60 -2.33 -5.85
N HIS A 298 -13.38 -1.42 -5.28
CA HIS A 298 -14.55 -1.77 -4.48
C HIS A 298 -15.57 -2.57 -5.30
N GLN A 299 -16.16 -3.61 -4.69
CA GLN A 299 -17.09 -4.53 -5.34
C GLN A 299 -18.33 -3.84 -5.97
N LYS A 300 -18.64 -2.63 -5.50
CA LYS A 300 -19.73 -1.78 -6.02
C LYS A 300 -19.52 -1.39 -7.49
N HIS A 301 -18.27 -1.42 -7.95
CA HIS A 301 -17.86 -1.11 -9.32
C HIS A 301 -17.68 -2.33 -10.21
N SER A 302 -17.80 -3.55 -9.68
CA SER A 302 -17.48 -4.82 -10.38
C SER A 302 -18.18 -5.01 -11.73
N LYS A 303 -19.40 -4.47 -11.86
CA LYS A 303 -20.24 -4.57 -13.07
C LYS A 303 -20.23 -3.30 -13.93
N THR A 304 -19.90 -2.14 -13.36
CA THR A 304 -20.06 -0.83 -14.01
C THR A 304 -18.76 -0.21 -14.48
N ILE A 305 -17.64 -0.50 -13.82
CA ILE A 305 -16.30 -0.06 -14.24
C ILE A 305 -15.57 -1.25 -14.85
N LYS A 306 -15.14 -1.10 -16.10
CA LYS A 306 -14.47 -2.13 -16.88
C LYS A 306 -13.05 -1.68 -17.25
N PRO A 307 -12.09 -2.61 -17.33
CA PRO A 307 -10.72 -2.32 -17.72
C PRO A 307 -10.68 -1.69 -19.13
N ALA A 308 -9.93 -0.61 -19.28
CA ALA A 308 -9.70 0.02 -20.58
C ALA A 308 -8.72 -0.79 -21.44
N LEU A 309 -7.73 -1.42 -20.81
CA LEU A 309 -6.77 -2.33 -21.44
C LEU A 309 -7.04 -3.74 -20.96
N ILE A 310 -7.12 -4.70 -21.89
CA ILE A 310 -7.47 -6.09 -21.59
C ILE A 310 -6.34 -7.00 -22.06
N GLY A 311 -5.96 -7.94 -21.21
CA GLY A 311 -5.10 -9.06 -21.57
C GLY A 311 -5.75 -10.38 -21.19
N TRP A 312 -5.18 -11.50 -21.66
CA TRP A 312 -5.79 -12.82 -21.49
C TRP A 312 -5.91 -13.27 -20.02
N TRP A 313 -5.16 -12.65 -19.10
CA TRP A 313 -5.27 -12.95 -17.66
C TRP A 313 -6.50 -12.32 -17.00
N GLY A 314 -7.16 -11.37 -17.67
CA GLY A 314 -8.45 -10.83 -17.26
C GLY A 314 -9.62 -11.72 -17.67
N HIS A 315 -9.38 -12.72 -18.53
CA HIS A 315 -10.38 -13.71 -18.95
C HIS A 315 -10.64 -14.74 -17.83
N ASP A 316 -11.88 -15.21 -17.70
CA ASP A 316 -12.32 -16.21 -16.72
C ASP A 316 -11.40 -17.45 -16.72
N PHE A 317 -10.80 -17.74 -15.58
CA PHE A 317 -9.84 -18.84 -15.44
C PHE A 317 -10.38 -20.19 -15.96
N LYS A 318 -11.68 -20.47 -15.80
CA LYS A 318 -12.31 -21.75 -16.22
C LYS A 318 -12.20 -22.00 -17.72
N THR A 319 -12.22 -20.93 -18.52
CA THR A 319 -12.22 -21.02 -20.00
C THR A 319 -10.98 -20.37 -20.63
N ARG A 320 -10.09 -19.76 -19.83
CA ARG A 320 -8.89 -19.04 -20.30
C ARG A 320 -8.00 -19.88 -21.21
N PHE A 321 -7.78 -21.14 -20.85
CA PHE A 321 -6.89 -22.05 -21.59
C PHE A 321 -7.57 -22.75 -22.77
N LEU A 322 -8.86 -22.47 -23.05
CA LEU A 322 -9.50 -22.91 -24.31
C LEU A 322 -9.03 -22.08 -25.52
N MET A 323 -8.50 -20.87 -25.28
CA MET A 323 -7.90 -20.00 -26.31
C MET A 323 -8.81 -19.71 -27.52
N GLU A 324 -10.13 -19.67 -27.33
CA GLU A 324 -11.10 -19.44 -28.42
C GLU A 324 -11.14 -18.00 -28.95
N ASN A 325 -10.38 -17.07 -28.36
CA ASN A 325 -10.45 -15.63 -28.62
C ASN A 325 -11.87 -15.02 -28.42
N LYS A 326 -12.71 -15.66 -27.62
CA LYS A 326 -14.02 -15.16 -27.18
C LYS A 326 -13.92 -14.71 -25.73
N LEU A 327 -13.63 -13.44 -25.50
CA LEU A 327 -13.40 -12.89 -24.17
C LEU A 327 -14.60 -13.11 -23.24
N GLN A 328 -14.36 -13.80 -22.12
CA GLN A 328 -15.24 -13.86 -20.96
C GLN A 328 -14.53 -13.10 -19.84
N LEU A 329 -14.77 -11.80 -19.77
CA LEU A 329 -14.05 -10.92 -18.84
C LEU A 329 -14.45 -11.21 -17.39
N SER A 330 -13.46 -11.41 -16.53
CA SER A 330 -13.65 -11.57 -15.09
C SER A 330 -14.25 -10.30 -14.48
N GLU A 331 -15.09 -10.45 -13.45
CA GLU A 331 -15.70 -9.31 -12.77
C GLU A 331 -14.67 -8.55 -11.89
N GLY A 332 -14.92 -7.25 -11.69
CA GLY A 332 -14.12 -6.42 -10.79
C GLY A 332 -12.64 -6.30 -11.19
N ILE A 333 -11.79 -6.16 -10.17
CA ILE A 333 -10.34 -5.95 -10.36
C ILE A 333 -9.68 -7.13 -11.09
N ASN A 334 -10.23 -8.34 -11.01
CA ASN A 334 -9.66 -9.50 -11.71
C ASN A 334 -9.68 -9.30 -13.23
N GLY A 335 -10.63 -8.55 -13.77
CA GLY A 335 -10.65 -8.17 -15.19
C GLY A 335 -9.50 -7.24 -15.60
N PHE A 336 -8.88 -6.51 -14.65
CA PHE A 336 -7.79 -5.58 -14.90
C PHE A 336 -6.41 -6.26 -15.01
N ARG A 337 -6.32 -7.57 -14.75
CA ARG A 337 -5.07 -8.33 -14.90
C ARG A 337 -4.77 -8.52 -16.39
N LEU A 338 -3.63 -8.01 -16.83
CA LEU A 338 -3.24 -8.12 -18.24
C LEU A 338 -2.52 -9.45 -18.52
N SER A 339 -1.55 -9.78 -17.67
CA SER A 339 -0.55 -10.82 -17.91
C SER A 339 -0.48 -11.83 -16.77
N ASN A 340 0.18 -12.96 -17.04
CA ASN A 340 0.47 -13.95 -16.01
C ASN A 340 1.37 -13.37 -14.90
N PRO A 341 1.15 -13.75 -13.62
CA PRO A 341 1.86 -13.17 -12.50
C PRO A 341 3.30 -13.70 -12.41
N PRO A 342 4.28 -12.84 -12.06
CA PRO A 342 5.67 -13.26 -11.89
C PRO A 342 5.85 -14.02 -10.57
N ILE A 343 5.91 -15.35 -10.65
CA ILE A 343 5.99 -16.24 -9.47
C ILE A 343 7.11 -15.87 -8.48
N LEU A 344 8.28 -15.43 -8.95
CA LEU A 344 9.38 -15.11 -8.04
C LEU A 344 9.09 -13.87 -7.18
N LEU A 345 8.34 -12.90 -7.71
CA LEU A 345 7.91 -11.74 -6.90
C LEU A 345 6.80 -12.13 -5.91
N VAL A 346 5.92 -13.06 -6.31
CA VAL A 346 4.93 -13.66 -5.39
C VAL A 346 5.63 -14.32 -4.20
N CYS A 347 6.75 -15.02 -4.41
CA CYS A 347 7.49 -15.68 -3.33
C CYS A 347 7.99 -14.69 -2.27
N ALA A 348 8.61 -13.59 -2.71
CA ALA A 348 9.14 -12.58 -1.80
C ALA A 348 8.03 -11.89 -1.01
N LEU A 349 6.93 -11.52 -1.67
CA LEU A 349 5.77 -10.94 -1.01
C LEU A 349 5.12 -11.93 -0.03
N HIS A 350 4.92 -13.18 -0.44
CA HIS A 350 4.33 -14.20 0.41
C HIS A 350 5.13 -14.44 1.70
N ALA A 351 6.46 -14.46 1.59
CA ALA A 351 7.32 -14.59 2.76
C ALA A 351 7.20 -13.41 3.73
N SER A 352 6.90 -12.20 3.24
CA SER A 352 6.64 -11.05 4.11
C SER A 352 5.25 -11.06 4.72
N LEU A 353 4.22 -11.46 3.98
CA LEU A 353 2.83 -11.43 4.47
C LEU A 353 2.54 -12.50 5.54
N GLU A 354 3.41 -13.51 5.69
CA GLU A 354 3.33 -14.49 6.77
C GLU A 354 4.00 -14.04 8.08
N VAL A 355 4.82 -12.98 8.03
CA VAL A 355 5.44 -12.37 9.22
C VAL A 355 4.43 -11.43 9.83
#